data_AF-A0A0H1R7U4-F1
#
_entry.id   AF-A0A0H1R7U4-F1
#
_cell.length_a   1.000
_cell.length_b   1.000
_cell.length_c   1.000
_cell.angle_alpha   90.00
_cell.angle_beta   90.00
_cell.angle_gamma   90.00
#
_symmetry.space_group_name_H-M   'P 1'
#
loop_
_entity.id
_entity.type
_entity.pdbx_description
1 polymer ?
#
loop_
_entity_poly.entity_id
_entity_poly.type
_entity_poly.pdbx_seq_one_letter_code
_entity_poly.pdbx_strand_id
1 'polypeptide(L)'
;MNLGLNSLWIPAMKQDEVRQRFLSLHHDLDLYVSGGQPGKDELATAPIAELWRPGEYPGTGDPCILAKFILNHPRLGTAPDYISSPVYYADTGNGWVRTQGQLLRLGQRDPEHEALSVRVKEYGEVDRAADLVGYRQPPFEFEPTKPMGEDPKWHRLWDWFAENTWVAHDAMLIYIARRWNQDLSTVYINTDSWMKSKLRQVERLLSDDDDYNAGSNYN
;
A
#
# COMPACT_ATOMS: atom_id res chain seq x y z
N MET A 1 -24.64 17.34 -23.33
CA MET A 1 -23.20 17.58 -23.03
C MET A 1 -22.78 16.53 -22.01
N ASN A 2 -22.08 15.51 -22.46
CA ASN A 2 -21.59 14.41 -21.62
C ASN A 2 -20.09 14.68 -21.39
N LEU A 3 -19.71 15.01 -20.15
CA LEU A 3 -18.31 15.14 -19.78
C LEU A 3 -17.75 13.71 -19.65
N GLY A 4 -17.05 13.27 -20.69
CA GLY A 4 -16.30 12.03 -20.68
C GLY A 4 -15.24 12.07 -19.59
N LEU A 5 -15.44 11.26 -18.55
CA LEU A 5 -14.40 10.88 -17.62
C LEU A 5 -13.34 10.11 -18.41
N ASN A 6 -12.34 10.83 -18.92
CA ASN A 6 -11.09 10.24 -19.34
C ASN A 6 -10.47 9.56 -18.13
N SER A 7 -10.72 8.25 -18.01
CA SER A 7 -9.89 7.33 -17.25
C SER A 7 -8.44 7.59 -17.63
N LEU A 8 -7.68 8.22 -16.73
CA LEU A 8 -6.24 8.34 -16.85
C LEU A 8 -5.68 6.94 -17.08
N TRP A 9 -5.22 6.70 -18.31
CA TRP A 9 -4.48 5.51 -18.71
C TRP A 9 -3.22 5.41 -17.86
N ILE A 10 -3.29 4.66 -16.75
CA ILE A 10 -2.11 4.13 -16.09
C ILE A 10 -1.77 2.86 -16.87
N PRO A 11 -0.58 2.75 -17.51
CA PRO A 11 -0.16 1.50 -18.14
C PRO A 11 -0.32 0.37 -17.13
N ALA A 12 -0.83 -0.78 -17.58
CA ALA A 12 -0.96 -1.97 -16.75
C ALA A 12 0.43 -2.36 -16.23
N MET A 13 0.82 -1.82 -15.08
CA MET A 13 1.95 -2.30 -14.30
C MET A 13 1.64 -3.76 -14.01
N LYS A 14 2.58 -4.66 -14.30
CA LYS A 14 2.39 -6.08 -14.04
C LYS A 14 2.06 -6.26 -12.56
N GLN A 15 1.08 -7.10 -12.25
CA GLN A 15 0.59 -7.29 -10.88
C GLN A 15 1.73 -7.59 -9.88
N ASP A 16 2.75 -8.32 -10.33
CA ASP A 16 3.95 -8.59 -9.54
C ASP A 16 4.77 -7.35 -9.20
N GLU A 17 4.92 -6.38 -10.11
CA GLU A 17 5.67 -5.15 -9.84
C GLU A 17 4.98 -4.27 -8.81
N VAL A 18 3.65 -4.25 -8.81
CA VAL A 18 2.88 -3.52 -7.80
C VAL A 18 3.09 -4.20 -6.45
N ARG A 19 2.91 -5.53 -6.38
CA ARG A 19 3.13 -6.32 -5.17
C ARG A 19 4.54 -6.14 -4.59
N GLN A 20 5.57 -6.20 -5.43
CA GLN A 20 6.96 -6.04 -4.99
C GLN A 20 7.24 -4.64 -4.43
N ARG A 21 6.66 -3.59 -5.01
CA ARG A 21 6.80 -2.23 -4.48
C ARG A 21 6.14 -2.07 -3.12
N PHE A 22 4.98 -2.68 -2.93
CA PHE A 22 4.31 -2.67 -1.63
C PHE A 22 5.12 -3.46 -0.58
N LEU A 23 5.60 -4.67 -0.90
CA LEU A 23 6.44 -5.45 0.01
C LEU A 23 7.72 -4.70 0.41
N SER A 24 8.39 -4.04 -0.55
CA SER A 24 9.56 -3.19 -0.27
C SER A 24 9.19 -2.03 0.65
N LEU A 25 8.08 -1.32 0.40
CA LEU A 25 7.64 -0.23 1.27
C LEU A 25 7.43 -0.71 2.71
N HIS A 26 6.81 -1.86 2.94
CA HIS A 26 6.60 -2.37 4.30
C HIS A 26 7.90 -2.77 4.99
N HIS A 27 8.77 -3.48 4.29
CA HIS A 27 10.09 -3.82 4.83
C HIS A 27 10.84 -2.56 5.26
N ASP A 28 10.82 -1.53 4.43
CA ASP A 28 11.41 -0.23 4.73
C ASP A 28 10.75 0.39 5.98
N LEU A 29 9.43 0.37 6.10
CA LEU A 29 8.72 0.94 7.25
C LEU A 29 9.03 0.21 8.56
N ASP A 30 9.08 -1.12 8.55
CA ASP A 30 9.46 -1.90 9.74
C ASP A 30 10.90 -1.61 10.15
N LEU A 31 11.80 -1.48 9.17
CA LEU A 31 13.18 -1.05 9.38
C LEU A 31 13.23 0.34 10.02
N TYR A 32 12.47 1.33 9.51
CA TYR A 32 12.55 2.71 9.99
C TYR A 32 11.88 2.90 11.35
N VAL A 33 10.74 2.25 11.60
CA VAL A 33 10.04 2.29 12.90
C VAL A 33 10.91 1.68 14.00
N SER A 34 11.74 0.69 13.69
CA SER A 34 12.70 0.11 14.62
C SER A 34 14.00 0.93 14.80
N GLY A 35 14.08 2.12 14.19
CA GLY A 35 15.24 3.02 14.28
C GLY A 35 16.33 2.75 13.23
N GLY A 36 16.08 1.84 12.29
CA GLY A 36 16.93 1.64 11.12
C GLY A 36 16.87 2.82 10.14
N GLN A 37 17.78 2.83 9.18
CA GLN A 37 17.90 3.86 8.15
C GLN A 37 18.11 3.22 6.78
N PRO A 38 17.76 3.89 5.67
CA PRO A 38 18.05 3.40 4.35
C PRO A 38 19.55 3.23 4.12
N GLY A 39 19.92 2.33 3.21
CA GLY A 39 21.32 2.10 2.87
C GLY A 39 21.97 3.35 2.27
N LYS A 40 23.28 3.54 2.48
CA LYS A 40 24.01 4.67 1.89
C LYS A 40 23.94 4.68 0.37
N ASP A 41 24.07 3.50 -0.26
CA ASP A 41 24.01 3.35 -1.71
C ASP A 41 22.61 3.64 -2.25
N GLU A 42 21.59 3.22 -1.50
CA GLU A 42 20.19 3.50 -1.82
C GLU A 42 19.91 5.01 -1.79
N LEU A 43 20.32 5.70 -0.72
CA LEU A 43 20.22 7.15 -0.64
C LEU A 43 21.04 7.85 -1.73
N ALA A 44 22.24 7.36 -2.05
CA ALA A 44 23.08 7.96 -3.07
C ALA A 44 22.40 8.00 -4.45
N THR A 45 21.56 7.00 -4.75
CA THR A 45 20.80 6.89 -6.01
C THR A 45 19.40 7.49 -5.95
N ALA A 46 18.92 7.88 -4.76
CA ALA A 46 17.58 8.41 -4.58
C ALA A 46 17.42 9.82 -5.18
N PRO A 47 16.25 10.16 -5.75
CA PRO A 47 15.95 11.51 -6.24
C PRO A 47 16.03 12.55 -5.12
N ILE A 48 16.38 13.79 -5.48
CA ILE A 48 16.55 14.89 -4.52
C ILE A 48 15.40 15.88 -4.68
N ALA A 49 14.62 16.07 -3.63
CA ALA A 49 13.61 17.11 -3.52
C ALA A 49 14.25 18.41 -3.01
N GLU A 50 14.46 19.37 -3.91
CA GLU A 50 15.07 20.67 -3.63
C GLU A 50 14.01 21.74 -3.38
N LEU A 51 14.34 22.65 -2.45
CA LEU A 51 13.43 23.69 -1.95
C LEU A 51 12.08 23.07 -1.56
N TRP A 52 12.17 22.06 -0.70
CA TRP A 52 11.05 21.22 -0.33
C TRP A 52 10.30 21.78 0.88
N ARG A 53 9.03 21.41 0.99
CA ARG A 53 8.17 21.67 2.15
C ARG A 53 7.11 20.57 2.32
N PRO A 54 6.56 20.38 3.52
CA PRO A 54 5.39 19.52 3.71
C PRO A 54 4.18 20.09 2.97
N GLY A 55 3.31 19.20 2.49
CA GLY A 55 2.02 19.55 1.91
C GLY A 55 1.02 18.39 2.01
N GLU A 56 -0.07 18.52 1.25
CA GLU A 56 -1.13 17.51 1.17
C GLU A 56 -1.25 17.00 -0.26
N TYR A 57 -1.40 15.68 -0.39
CA TYR A 57 -1.54 15.02 -1.68
C TYR A 57 -2.95 15.26 -2.25
N PRO A 58 -3.06 15.78 -3.49
CA PRO A 58 -4.35 16.11 -4.08
C PRO A 58 -5.33 14.93 -4.08
N GLY A 59 -6.58 15.20 -3.69
CA GLY A 59 -7.67 14.23 -3.67
C GLY A 59 -7.77 13.36 -2.41
N THR A 60 -6.67 13.13 -1.69
CA THR A 60 -6.67 12.32 -0.45
C THR A 60 -6.47 13.15 0.82
N GLY A 61 -5.76 14.29 0.72
CA GLY A 61 -5.33 15.05 1.89
C GLY A 61 -4.16 14.42 2.64
N ASP A 62 -3.59 13.33 2.13
CA ASP A 62 -2.49 12.63 2.81
C ASP A 62 -1.21 13.46 2.81
N PRO A 63 -0.37 13.38 3.86
CA PRO A 63 0.90 14.12 3.91
C PRO A 63 1.79 13.80 2.71
N CYS A 64 2.35 14.82 2.06
CA CYS A 64 3.28 14.69 0.94
C CYS A 64 4.45 15.68 1.04
N ILE A 65 5.43 15.53 0.15
CA ILE A 65 6.47 16.54 -0.10
C ILE A 65 6.10 17.33 -1.35
N LEU A 66 6.06 18.65 -1.19
CA LEU A 66 6.06 19.61 -2.29
C LEU A 66 7.49 20.10 -2.47
N ALA A 67 7.99 20.11 -3.69
CA ALA A 67 9.33 20.58 -3.99
C ALA A 67 9.32 21.48 -5.21
N LYS A 68 10.09 22.58 -5.16
CA LYS A 68 10.24 23.44 -6.33
C LYS A 68 10.93 22.70 -7.47
N PHE A 69 11.85 21.78 -7.14
CA PHE A 69 12.50 20.91 -8.11
C PHE A 69 12.66 19.49 -7.55
N ILE A 70 12.44 18.50 -8.40
CA ILE A 70 12.94 17.14 -8.20
C ILE A 70 14.14 16.93 -9.13
N LEU A 71 15.25 16.41 -8.60
CA LEU A 71 16.46 16.10 -9.34
C LEU A 71 16.64 14.59 -9.46
N ASN A 72 17.21 14.13 -10.59
CA ASN A 72 17.59 12.73 -10.83
C ASN A 72 16.44 11.72 -10.66
N HIS A 73 15.20 12.12 -10.92
CA HIS A 73 14.05 11.23 -10.81
C HIS A 73 14.07 10.16 -11.92
N PRO A 74 14.00 8.85 -11.63
CA PRO A 74 14.17 7.78 -12.62
C PRO A 74 13.27 7.89 -13.86
N ARG A 75 12.07 8.46 -13.68
CA ARG A 75 11.08 8.64 -14.76
C ARG A 75 10.97 10.07 -15.28
N LEU A 76 11.31 11.06 -14.47
CA LEU A 76 11.03 12.47 -14.77
C LEU A 76 12.31 13.26 -15.05
N GLY A 77 13.48 12.69 -14.77
CA GLY A 77 14.75 13.41 -14.77
C GLY A 77 14.71 14.55 -13.75
N THR A 78 15.04 15.76 -14.22
CA THR A 78 14.85 16.98 -13.44
C THR A 78 13.55 17.65 -13.84
N ALA A 79 12.66 17.90 -12.88
CA ALA A 79 11.36 18.52 -13.13
C ALA A 79 11.01 19.59 -12.08
N PRO A 80 10.36 20.70 -12.48
CA PRO A 80 9.87 21.72 -11.54
C PRO A 80 8.53 21.32 -10.89
N ASP A 81 8.18 22.03 -9.81
CA ASP A 81 6.87 21.98 -9.12
C ASP A 81 6.39 20.55 -8.83
N TYR A 82 7.27 19.76 -8.22
CA TYR A 82 7.05 18.36 -7.93
C TYR A 82 6.16 18.15 -6.69
N ILE A 83 5.20 17.24 -6.84
CA ILE A 83 4.37 16.72 -5.74
C ILE A 83 4.70 15.24 -5.60
N SER A 84 5.20 14.83 -4.43
CA SER A 84 5.45 13.42 -4.16
C SER A 84 4.14 12.66 -3.98
N SER A 85 4.17 11.34 -4.19
CA SER A 85 3.14 10.47 -3.61
C SER A 85 3.13 10.60 -2.06
N PRO A 86 2.07 10.12 -1.37
CA PRO A 86 2.00 10.19 0.08
C PRO A 86 3.28 9.71 0.78
N VAL A 87 3.62 10.41 1.86
CA VAL A 87 4.78 10.16 2.73
C VAL A 87 4.36 9.21 3.84
N TYR A 88 5.08 8.10 3.95
CA TYR A 88 4.85 7.07 4.97
C TYR A 88 5.87 7.15 6.11
N TYR A 89 7.06 7.70 5.85
CA TYR A 89 8.07 7.95 6.87
C TYR A 89 8.92 9.16 6.48
N ALA A 90 9.35 9.95 7.46
CA ALA A 90 10.20 11.10 7.23
C ALA A 90 11.24 11.23 8.35
N ASP A 91 12.52 11.28 7.98
CA ASP A 91 13.62 11.66 8.85
C ASP A 91 14.26 12.92 8.28
N THR A 92 13.62 14.05 8.57
CA THR A 92 14.05 15.35 8.06
C THR A 92 15.36 15.82 8.69
N GLY A 93 15.74 15.27 9.86
CA GLY A 93 17.03 15.52 10.50
C GLY A 93 18.19 14.88 9.74
N ASN A 94 17.96 13.69 9.17
CA ASN A 94 18.93 13.01 8.31
C ASN A 94 18.69 13.26 6.80
N GLY A 95 17.74 14.13 6.46
CA GLY A 95 17.54 14.62 5.09
C GLY A 95 16.96 13.61 4.12
N TRP A 96 16.01 12.77 4.55
CA TRP A 96 15.33 11.83 3.64
C TRP A 96 13.89 11.54 4.05
N VAL A 97 13.09 11.06 3.08
CA VAL A 97 11.71 10.58 3.30
C VAL A 97 11.44 9.31 2.51
N ARG A 98 10.54 8.47 3.02
CA ARG A 98 9.95 7.36 2.28
C ARG A 98 8.55 7.72 1.83
N THR A 99 8.36 7.75 0.52
CA THR A 99 7.06 7.90 -0.12
C THR A 99 6.51 6.53 -0.53
N GLN A 100 5.24 6.47 -0.96
CA GLN A 100 4.67 5.24 -1.52
C GLN A 100 5.55 4.64 -2.63
N GLY A 101 6.05 5.48 -3.55
CA GLY A 101 6.76 5.02 -4.73
C GLY A 101 8.24 4.72 -4.52
N GLN A 102 8.92 5.54 -3.71
CA GLN A 102 10.38 5.49 -3.56
C GLN A 102 10.88 6.28 -2.34
N LEU A 103 12.16 6.12 -2.01
CA LEU A 103 12.89 7.06 -1.16
C LEU A 103 13.19 8.35 -1.90
N LEU A 104 13.16 9.46 -1.17
CA LEU A 104 13.63 10.75 -1.63
C LEU A 104 14.66 11.28 -0.64
N ARG A 105 15.71 11.89 -1.18
CA ARG A 105 16.57 12.78 -0.43
C ARG A 105 15.94 14.15 -0.35
N LEU A 106 16.09 14.79 0.79
CA LEU A 106 15.68 16.15 1.03
C LEU A 106 16.90 17.06 0.87
N GLY A 107 16.83 17.97 -0.11
CA GLY A 107 17.82 19.01 -0.31
C GLY A 107 17.61 20.19 0.62
N GLN A 108 17.84 21.40 0.11
CA GLN A 108 17.53 22.61 0.87
C GLN A 108 16.02 22.70 1.11
N ARG A 109 15.62 23.01 2.35
CA ARG A 109 14.21 23.30 2.67
C ARG A 109 13.82 24.66 2.08
N ASP A 110 12.58 24.78 1.60
CA ASP A 110 12.03 26.06 1.16
C ASP A 110 12.07 27.09 2.33
N PRO A 111 12.86 28.18 2.22
CA PRO A 111 13.01 29.15 3.30
C PRO A 111 11.77 30.04 3.48
N GLU A 112 10.87 30.11 2.49
CA GLU A 112 9.68 30.95 2.54
C GLU A 112 8.54 30.31 3.33
N HIS A 113 8.67 29.04 3.70
CA HIS A 113 7.62 28.30 4.41
C HIS A 113 8.07 27.93 5.82
N GLU A 114 7.28 28.40 6.80
CA GLU A 114 7.49 28.17 8.23
C GLU A 114 7.55 26.67 8.55
N ALA A 115 8.21 26.32 9.66
CA ALA A 115 8.52 24.95 10.05
C ALA A 115 7.26 24.15 10.45
N LEU A 116 6.39 23.84 9.49
CA LEU A 116 5.41 22.77 9.65
C LEU A 116 6.18 21.46 9.83
N SER A 117 5.87 20.74 10.90
CA SER A 117 6.33 19.37 11.05
C SER A 117 5.67 18.52 9.97
N VAL A 118 6.44 17.69 9.29
CA VAL A 118 5.87 16.61 8.49
C VAL A 118 5.17 15.71 9.49
N ARG A 119 3.84 15.76 9.54
CA ARG A 119 3.08 14.74 10.27
C ARG A 119 3.25 13.47 9.47
N VAL A 120 4.07 12.56 9.98
CA VAL A 120 4.08 11.18 9.49
C VAL A 120 2.67 10.64 9.73
N LYS A 121 2.04 10.13 8.69
CA LYS A 121 0.78 9.41 8.85
C LYS A 121 1.09 8.16 9.67
N GLU A 122 0.70 8.13 10.94
CA GLU A 122 0.70 6.90 11.72
C GLU A 122 -0.33 5.98 11.09
N TYR A 123 0.11 5.12 10.18
CA TYR A 123 -0.77 4.11 9.63
C TYR A 123 -1.02 3.06 10.72
N GLY A 124 -2.28 2.98 11.17
CA GLY A 124 -2.75 1.83 11.93
C GLY A 124 -2.43 0.54 11.18
N GLU A 125 -2.12 -0.53 11.91
CA GLU A 125 -1.77 -1.85 11.36
C GLU A 125 -2.74 -2.32 10.26
N VAL A 126 -4.04 -2.07 10.45
CA VAL A 126 -5.10 -2.42 9.50
C VAL A 126 -4.98 -1.68 8.18
N ASP A 127 -4.64 -0.39 8.20
CA ASP A 127 -4.50 0.41 6.97
C ASP A 127 -3.21 0.03 6.22
N ARG A 128 -2.14 -0.30 6.95
CA ARG A 128 -0.93 -0.88 6.35
C ARG A 128 -1.24 -2.18 5.63
N ALA A 129 -1.98 -3.08 6.25
CA ALA A 129 -2.39 -4.32 5.60
C ALA A 129 -3.37 -4.09 4.43
N ALA A 130 -4.28 -3.12 4.56
CA ALA A 130 -5.18 -2.71 3.49
C ALA A 130 -4.41 -2.35 2.21
N ASP A 131 -3.36 -1.54 2.36
CA ASP A 131 -2.50 -1.15 1.25
C ASP A 131 -1.73 -2.36 0.67
N LEU A 132 -1.19 -3.24 1.52
CA LEU A 132 -0.44 -4.44 1.11
C LEU A 132 -1.22 -5.35 0.15
N VAL A 133 -2.51 -5.54 0.41
CA VAL A 133 -3.33 -6.55 -0.30
C VAL A 133 -4.13 -5.94 -1.45
N GLY A 134 -3.96 -4.64 -1.70
CA GLY A 134 -4.78 -3.87 -2.63
C GLY A 134 -6.24 -3.84 -2.20
N TYR A 135 -6.51 -3.75 -0.89
CA TYR A 135 -7.86 -3.78 -0.34
C TYR A 135 -8.73 -2.69 -0.98
N ARG A 136 -9.95 -3.09 -1.37
CA ARG A 136 -10.99 -2.18 -1.81
C ARG A 136 -12.22 -2.40 -0.93
N GLN A 137 -12.88 -1.32 -0.55
CA GLN A 137 -14.14 -1.45 0.20
C GLN A 137 -15.19 -2.13 -0.69
N PRO A 138 -15.81 -3.23 -0.26
CA PRO A 138 -16.86 -3.91 -1.01
C PRO A 138 -18.11 -3.03 -1.11
N PRO A 139 -18.92 -3.16 -2.19
CA PRO A 139 -20.24 -2.57 -2.27
C PRO A 139 -21.13 -2.94 -1.08
N PHE A 140 -21.96 -1.98 -0.63
CA PHE A 140 -22.83 -2.13 0.54
C PHE A 140 -23.81 -3.31 0.44
N GLU A 141 -24.23 -3.68 -0.77
CA GLU A 141 -25.10 -4.84 -0.99
C GLU A 141 -24.48 -6.17 -0.53
N PHE A 142 -23.14 -6.27 -0.54
CA PHE A 142 -22.40 -7.43 -0.05
C PHE A 142 -22.20 -7.42 1.47
N GLU A 143 -22.62 -6.37 2.18
CA GLU A 143 -22.45 -6.29 3.62
C GLU A 143 -23.30 -7.36 4.35
N PRO A 144 -22.68 -8.33 5.03
CA PRO A 144 -23.40 -9.35 5.80
C PRO A 144 -24.07 -8.71 7.02
N THR A 145 -25.22 -9.24 7.43
CA THR A 145 -26.00 -8.77 8.57
C THR A 145 -26.08 -9.79 9.71
N LYS A 146 -25.73 -11.06 9.44
CA LYS A 146 -25.66 -12.13 10.43
C LYS A 146 -24.22 -12.62 10.65
N PRO A 147 -23.96 -13.38 11.73
CA PRO A 147 -22.66 -14.00 11.97
C PRO A 147 -22.11 -14.79 10.76
N MET A 148 -20.80 -14.97 10.76
CA MET A 148 -20.09 -15.72 9.72
C MET A 148 -20.63 -17.15 9.63
N GLY A 149 -20.89 -17.63 8.41
CA GLY A 149 -21.51 -18.94 8.17
C GLY A 149 -23.05 -18.97 8.23
N GLU A 150 -23.70 -17.97 8.82
CA GLU A 150 -25.17 -17.85 8.83
C GLU A 150 -25.72 -16.94 7.71
N ASP A 151 -24.91 -15.98 7.25
CA ASP A 151 -25.28 -15.09 6.14
C ASP A 151 -24.63 -15.56 4.81
N PRO A 152 -25.40 -15.86 3.76
CA PRO A 152 -24.84 -16.17 2.44
C PRO A 152 -24.05 -15.00 1.84
N LYS A 153 -24.23 -13.76 2.32
CA LYS A 153 -23.44 -12.62 1.88
C LYS A 153 -21.96 -12.75 2.22
N TRP A 154 -21.57 -13.52 3.25
CA TRP A 154 -20.15 -13.78 3.53
C TRP A 154 -19.45 -14.48 2.37
N HIS A 155 -20.14 -15.38 1.67
CA HIS A 155 -19.62 -16.04 0.47
C HIS A 155 -19.47 -15.05 -0.68
N ARG A 156 -20.51 -14.25 -0.96
CA ARG A 156 -20.45 -13.25 -2.04
C ARG A 156 -19.38 -12.20 -1.80
N LEU A 157 -19.18 -11.81 -0.55
CA LEU A 157 -18.14 -10.88 -0.15
C LEU A 157 -16.74 -11.48 -0.38
N TRP A 158 -16.54 -12.75 -0.02
CA TRP A 158 -15.31 -13.47 -0.32
C TRP A 158 -15.03 -13.52 -1.82
N ASP A 159 -16.03 -13.92 -2.62
CA ASP A 159 -15.90 -14.01 -4.07
C ASP A 159 -15.56 -12.64 -4.68
N TRP A 160 -16.21 -11.58 -4.19
CA TRP A 160 -15.88 -10.21 -4.60
C TRP A 160 -14.42 -9.86 -4.28
N PHE A 161 -13.91 -10.19 -3.09
CA PHE A 161 -12.50 -9.94 -2.76
C PHE A 161 -11.56 -10.76 -3.64
N ALA A 162 -11.90 -12.02 -3.96
CA ALA A 162 -11.11 -12.86 -4.85
C ALA A 162 -11.02 -12.28 -6.27
N GLU A 163 -12.07 -11.59 -6.72
CA GLU A 163 -12.08 -10.93 -8.03
C GLU A 163 -11.40 -9.54 -8.02
N ASN A 164 -11.37 -8.85 -6.88
CA ASN A 164 -11.03 -7.42 -6.81
C ASN A 164 -9.75 -7.10 -6.03
N THR A 165 -9.14 -8.07 -5.34
CA THR A 165 -7.93 -7.88 -4.53
C THR A 165 -6.90 -8.96 -4.83
N TRP A 166 -5.65 -8.76 -4.40
CA TRP A 166 -4.59 -9.73 -4.69
C TRP A 166 -4.60 -10.93 -3.74
N VAL A 167 -5.05 -10.72 -2.51
CA VAL A 167 -5.10 -11.75 -1.48
C VAL A 167 -6.45 -11.65 -0.79
N ALA A 168 -7.43 -12.37 -1.34
CA ALA A 168 -8.83 -12.32 -0.89
C ALA A 168 -8.98 -12.56 0.61
N HIS A 169 -8.17 -13.48 1.14
CA HIS A 169 -8.13 -13.79 2.56
C HIS A 169 -7.74 -12.57 3.40
N ASP A 170 -6.61 -11.95 3.09
CA ASP A 170 -6.12 -10.83 3.89
C ASP A 170 -7.08 -9.65 3.75
N ALA A 171 -7.58 -9.40 2.54
CA ALA A 171 -8.61 -8.38 2.29
C ALA A 171 -9.87 -8.60 3.14
N MET A 172 -10.27 -9.86 3.33
CA MET A 172 -11.37 -10.22 4.22
C MET A 172 -11.04 -9.97 5.69
N LEU A 173 -9.82 -10.26 6.17
CA LEU A 173 -9.39 -9.91 7.52
C LEU A 173 -9.42 -8.39 7.76
N ILE A 174 -8.95 -7.61 6.78
CA ILE A 174 -8.96 -6.14 6.82
C ILE A 174 -10.39 -5.60 6.85
N TYR A 175 -11.30 -6.15 6.03
CA TYR A 175 -12.71 -5.79 6.07
C TYR A 175 -13.29 -5.97 7.48
N ILE A 176 -13.02 -7.13 8.08
CA ILE A 176 -13.53 -7.48 9.41
C ILE A 176 -12.93 -6.55 10.47
N ALA A 177 -11.62 -6.34 10.43
CA ALA A 177 -10.90 -5.45 11.34
C ALA A 177 -11.45 -4.03 11.30
N ARG A 178 -11.66 -3.47 10.11
CA ARG A 178 -12.29 -2.15 9.93
C ARG A 178 -13.73 -2.12 10.42
N ARG A 179 -14.53 -3.14 10.09
CA ARG A 179 -15.95 -3.19 10.44
C ARG A 179 -16.18 -3.21 11.95
N TRP A 180 -15.34 -3.94 12.69
CA TRP A 180 -15.49 -4.08 14.14
C TRP A 180 -14.50 -3.25 14.95
N ASN A 181 -13.69 -2.43 14.28
CA ASN A 181 -12.65 -1.60 14.90
C ASN A 181 -11.71 -2.42 15.79
N GLN A 182 -11.17 -3.50 15.24
CA GLN A 182 -10.25 -4.43 15.90
C GLN A 182 -8.90 -4.45 15.18
N ASP A 183 -7.83 -4.80 15.88
CA ASP A 183 -6.54 -5.09 15.25
C ASP A 183 -6.58 -6.44 14.48
N LEU A 184 -5.67 -6.62 13.54
CA LEU A 184 -5.65 -7.80 12.66
C LEU A 184 -5.38 -9.09 13.44
N SER A 185 -4.56 -9.02 14.49
CA SER A 185 -4.22 -10.20 15.29
C SER A 185 -5.43 -10.74 16.06
N THR A 186 -6.23 -9.84 16.64
CA THR A 186 -7.49 -10.15 17.31
C THR A 186 -8.49 -10.75 16.32
N VAL A 187 -8.61 -10.17 15.12
CA VAL A 187 -9.47 -10.72 14.07
C VAL A 187 -9.00 -12.13 13.69
N TYR A 188 -7.71 -12.33 13.40
CA TYR A 188 -7.17 -13.63 13.00
C TYR A 188 -7.46 -14.72 14.04
N ILE A 189 -7.23 -14.44 15.32
CA ILE A 189 -7.51 -15.39 16.43
C ILE A 189 -9.00 -15.74 16.47
N ASN A 190 -9.86 -14.73 16.34
CA ASN A 190 -11.31 -14.86 16.47
C ASN A 190 -12.03 -15.30 15.18
N THR A 191 -11.32 -15.46 14.06
CA THR A 191 -11.95 -15.97 12.84
C THR A 191 -12.50 -17.37 13.06
N ASP A 192 -13.77 -17.52 12.67
CA ASP A 192 -14.51 -18.78 12.83
C ASP A 192 -13.94 -19.88 11.92
N SER A 193 -14.27 -21.12 12.25
CA SER A 193 -14.10 -22.35 11.49
C SER A 193 -14.41 -22.20 10.00
N TRP A 194 -15.40 -21.38 9.63
CA TRP A 194 -15.72 -21.06 8.23
C TRP A 194 -14.55 -20.38 7.50
N MET A 195 -13.96 -19.33 8.07
CA MET A 195 -12.82 -18.62 7.46
C MET A 195 -11.61 -19.53 7.35
N LYS A 196 -11.34 -20.29 8.42
CA LYS A 196 -10.26 -21.29 8.45
C LYS A 196 -10.47 -22.39 7.40
N SER A 197 -11.72 -22.73 7.10
CA SER A 197 -12.06 -23.66 6.01
C SER A 197 -11.76 -23.07 4.63
N LYS A 198 -12.12 -21.79 4.40
CA LYS A 198 -11.81 -21.08 3.15
C LYS A 198 -10.32 -20.92 2.91
N LEU A 199 -9.57 -20.57 3.95
CA LEU A 199 -8.10 -20.57 3.93
C LEU A 199 -7.53 -21.90 3.43
N ARG A 200 -7.93 -23.01 4.06
CA ARG A 200 -7.49 -24.35 3.66
C ARG A 200 -7.93 -24.75 2.25
N GLN A 201 -8.97 -24.13 1.69
CA GLN A 201 -9.37 -24.36 0.28
C GLN A 201 -8.41 -23.64 -0.65
N VAL A 202 -8.06 -22.39 -0.35
CA VAL A 202 -7.08 -21.61 -1.13
C VAL A 202 -5.70 -22.25 -1.07
N GLU A 203 -5.23 -22.64 0.12
CA GLU A 203 -3.92 -23.31 0.29
C GLU A 203 -3.81 -24.58 -0.55
N ARG A 204 -4.88 -25.38 -0.62
CA ARG A 204 -4.93 -26.59 -1.46
C ARG A 204 -4.87 -26.27 -2.96
N LEU A 205 -5.59 -25.25 -3.40
CA LEU A 205 -5.54 -24.82 -4.80
C LEU A 205 -4.14 -24.34 -5.20
N LEU A 206 -3.46 -23.62 -4.29
CA LEU A 206 -2.10 -23.16 -4.53
C LEU A 206 -1.07 -24.30 -4.50
N SER A 207 -1.23 -25.29 -3.62
CA SER A 207 -0.32 -26.45 -3.56
C SER A 207 -0.42 -27.35 -4.79
N ASP A 208 -1.63 -27.50 -5.34
CA ASP A 208 -1.86 -28.37 -6.49
C ASP A 208 -1.29 -27.79 -7.80
N ASP A 209 -1.12 -26.46 -7.89
CA ASP A 209 -0.50 -25.78 -9.03
C ASP A 209 1.04 -25.94 -9.07
N ASP A 210 1.70 -26.08 -7.91
CA ASP A 210 3.16 -26.24 -7.82
C ASP A 210 3.61 -27.63 -8.30
N ASP A 211 2.81 -28.67 -8.05
CA ASP A 211 3.10 -30.04 -8.50
C ASP A 211 2.99 -30.20 -10.04
N TYR A 212 2.21 -29.36 -10.72
CA TYR A 212 2.05 -29.41 -12.17
C TYR A 212 3.25 -28.83 -12.94
N ASN A 213 3.99 -27.88 -12.36
CA ASN A 213 5.17 -27.28 -12.98
C ASN A 213 6.48 -28.07 -12.76
N ALA A 214 6.56 -28.89 -11.72
CA ALA A 214 7.74 -29.72 -11.46
C ALA A 214 7.91 -30.91 -12.44
N GLY A 215 6.83 -31.33 -13.12
CA GLY A 215 6.83 -32.48 -14.03
C GLY A 215 7.20 -32.21 -15.49
N SER A 216 7.34 -30.95 -15.92
CA SER A 216 7.44 -30.59 -17.35
C SER A 216 8.88 -30.38 -17.88
N ASN A 217 9.90 -30.51 -17.03
CA ASN A 217 11.31 -30.30 -17.43
C ASN A 217 12.10 -31.59 -17.74
N TYR A 218 11.41 -32.70 -17.99
CA TYR A 218 12.03 -33.93 -18.48
C TYR A 218 11.43 -34.33 -19.84
N ASN A 219 11.86 -33.66 -20.91
CA ASN A 219 11.97 -34.19 -22.27
C ASN A 219 12.78 -33.26 -23.17
#